data_AF-A0A4Y7PP16-F1
#
_entry.id   AF-A0A4Y7PP16-F1
#
_cell.length_a   1.000
_cell.length_b   1.000
_cell.length_c   1.000
_cell.angle_alpha   90.00
_cell.angle_beta   90.00
_cell.angle_gamma   90.00
#
_symmetry.space_group_name_H-M   'P 1'
#
loop_
_entity.id
_entity.type
_entity.pdbx_description
1 polymer ?
#
loop_
_entity_poly.entity_id
_entity_poly.type
_entity_poly.pdbx_seq_one_letter_code
_entity_poly.pdbx_strand_id
1 'polypeptide(L)'
;MIELSRLTNLSVMFSSGIDPCRLFQRLFLPALISLELSVKTETLRTNHAEWQHVQTMLAHSCPPLRTLILWYVPMTEGTLVGCLSNVPTLAELELQGMACGDTILGALTMGEDAANGSKGLCPWLETIEFGYDGGLFEFSERAMTRMVVSRWENANNTGFTGGRAVISIRGDCSYAFDGIRSNPDIAGCIQELG
;
A
#
# COMPACT_ATOMS: atom_id res chain seq x y z
N MET A 1 0.47 -9.44 -26.09
CA MET A 1 0.77 -9.86 -24.70
C MET A 1 2.25 -10.11 -24.61
N ILE A 2 2.90 -9.61 -23.56
CA ILE A 2 4.29 -9.84 -23.18
C ILE A 2 4.20 -10.60 -21.87
N GLU A 3 4.41 -11.91 -21.93
CA GLU A 3 4.37 -12.78 -20.76
C GLU A 3 5.78 -12.99 -20.23
N LEU A 4 5.96 -12.76 -18.93
CA LEU A 4 7.22 -12.97 -18.23
C LEU A 4 6.96 -13.89 -17.02
N SER A 5 6.62 -15.14 -17.29
CA SER A 5 6.14 -16.13 -16.29
C SER A 5 7.14 -16.51 -15.19
N ARG A 6 8.40 -16.11 -15.32
CA ARG A 6 9.46 -16.34 -14.32
C ARG A 6 9.97 -15.06 -13.67
N LEU A 7 9.47 -13.90 -14.09
CA LEU A 7 9.91 -12.62 -13.55
C LEU A 7 9.29 -12.43 -12.16
N THR A 8 10.13 -12.45 -11.12
CA THR A 8 9.71 -12.29 -9.72
C THR A 8 9.86 -10.86 -9.23
N ASN A 9 10.72 -10.06 -9.86
CA ASN A 9 11.02 -8.70 -9.44
C ASN A 9 11.01 -7.79 -10.66
N LEU A 10 10.25 -6.71 -10.59
CA LEU A 10 10.19 -5.68 -11.63
C LEU A 10 10.34 -4.32 -10.98
N SER A 11 11.42 -3.62 -11.34
CA SER A 11 11.64 -2.22 -10.98
C SER A 11 11.71 -1.40 -12.27
N VAL A 12 10.86 -0.39 -12.39
CA VAL A 12 10.79 0.47 -13.57
C VAL A 12 10.73 1.93 -13.16
N MET A 13 11.69 2.70 -13.66
CA MET A 13 11.74 4.15 -13.50
C MET A 13 11.36 4.82 -14.83
N PHE A 14 10.36 5.68 -14.79
CA PHE A 14 9.91 6.47 -15.94
C PHE A 14 10.39 7.92 -15.81
N SER A 15 10.75 8.53 -16.94
CA SER A 15 10.90 9.98 -17.00
C SER A 15 9.53 10.66 -16.93
N SER A 16 9.48 11.90 -16.43
CA SER A 16 8.25 12.71 -16.43
C SER A 16 7.63 12.79 -17.83
N GLY A 17 6.30 12.71 -17.90
CA GLY A 17 5.54 12.80 -19.15
C GLY A 17 5.47 11.51 -19.98
N ILE A 18 6.13 10.42 -19.56
CA ILE A 18 5.98 9.13 -20.22
C ILE A 18 4.67 8.47 -19.78
N ASP A 19 3.85 8.06 -20.76
CA ASP A 19 2.66 7.25 -20.53
C ASP A 19 3.00 5.75 -20.67
N PRO A 20 2.98 4.98 -19.56
CA PRO A 20 3.28 3.56 -19.59
C PRO A 20 2.08 2.69 -19.96
N CYS A 21 0.92 3.26 -20.30
CA CYS A 21 -0.33 2.57 -20.62
C CYS A 21 -0.11 1.34 -21.50
N ARG A 22 0.55 1.53 -22.64
CA ARG A 22 0.79 0.45 -23.62
C ARG A 22 1.67 -0.68 -23.08
N LEU A 23 2.56 -0.38 -22.15
CA LEU A 23 3.41 -1.38 -21.51
C LEU A 23 2.55 -2.22 -20.54
N PHE A 24 1.89 -1.58 -19.57
CA PHE A 24 1.11 -2.29 -18.55
C PHE A 24 -0.09 -3.05 -19.11
N GLN A 25 -0.72 -2.56 -20.18
CA GLN A 25 -1.80 -3.30 -20.88
C GLN A 25 -1.33 -4.59 -21.54
N ARG A 26 -0.02 -4.73 -21.81
CA ARG A 26 0.52 -5.91 -22.50
C ARG A 26 1.24 -6.87 -21.56
N LEU A 27 1.68 -6.42 -20.39
CA LEU A 27 2.42 -7.24 -19.43
C LEU A 27 1.49 -8.24 -18.73
N PHE A 28 1.95 -9.49 -18.66
CA PHE A 28 1.37 -10.55 -17.84
C PHE A 28 2.49 -11.14 -16.97
N LEU A 29 2.38 -10.95 -15.66
CA LEU A 29 3.44 -11.17 -14.68
C LEU A 29 2.99 -12.10 -13.53
N PRO A 30 2.60 -13.35 -13.81
CA PRO A 30 1.94 -14.21 -12.82
C PRO A 30 2.83 -14.65 -11.65
N ALA A 31 4.15 -14.56 -11.80
CA ALA A 31 5.12 -14.94 -10.76
C ALA A 31 5.69 -13.73 -9.99
N LEU A 32 5.14 -12.53 -10.18
CA LEU A 32 5.70 -11.31 -9.59
C LEU A 32 5.55 -11.30 -8.06
N ILE A 33 6.66 -11.06 -7.38
CA ILE A 33 6.76 -10.98 -5.91
C ILE A 33 7.02 -9.53 -5.48
N SER A 34 7.79 -8.77 -6.26
CA SER A 34 8.13 -7.38 -5.93
C SER A 34 7.93 -6.49 -7.16
N LEU A 35 7.19 -5.40 -6.96
CA LEU A 35 6.94 -4.36 -7.96
C LEU A 35 7.35 -3.01 -7.40
N GLU A 36 8.29 -2.35 -8.09
CA GLU A 36 8.71 -0.99 -7.82
C GLU A 36 8.45 -0.13 -9.05
N LEU A 37 7.67 0.92 -8.89
CA LEU A 37 7.38 1.90 -9.93
C LEU A 37 7.77 3.29 -9.44
N SER A 38 8.61 3.96 -10.21
CA SER A 38 9.04 5.33 -9.90
C SER A 38 8.88 6.24 -11.12
N VAL A 39 8.42 7.46 -10.88
CA VAL A 39 8.44 8.53 -11.89
C VAL A 39 9.42 9.59 -11.45
N LYS A 40 10.44 9.85 -12.27
CA LYS A 40 11.34 10.98 -12.07
C LYS A 40 10.54 12.27 -12.27
N THR A 41 10.17 12.91 -11.18
CA THR A 41 9.51 14.22 -11.22
C THR A 41 10.52 15.35 -11.07
N GLU A 42 10.48 16.32 -11.98
CA GLU A 42 11.20 17.59 -11.83
C GLU A 42 10.30 18.69 -11.22
N THR A 43 8.98 18.47 -11.15
CA THR A 43 8.01 19.43 -10.58
C THR A 43 6.83 18.72 -9.92
N LEU A 44 6.47 19.12 -8.70
CA LEU A 44 5.42 18.50 -7.86
C LEU A 44 3.97 18.64 -8.40
N ARG A 45 3.77 19.21 -9.59
CA ARG A 45 2.45 19.63 -10.09
C ARG A 45 2.30 19.44 -11.57
N THR A 46 2.20 18.20 -12.00
CA THR A 46 1.82 17.88 -13.38
C THR A 46 0.52 17.09 -13.35
N ASN A 47 -0.49 17.59 -14.07
CA ASN A 47 -1.74 16.89 -14.39
C ASN A 47 -1.44 15.69 -15.29
N HIS A 48 -0.78 14.67 -14.76
CA HIS A 48 -0.55 13.42 -15.48
C HIS A 48 -1.85 12.62 -15.51
N ALA A 49 -2.06 11.91 -16.62
CA ALA A 49 -3.13 10.94 -16.72
C ALA A 49 -2.92 9.85 -15.66
N GLU A 50 -4.01 9.45 -15.03
CA GLU A 50 -4.01 8.45 -13.96
C GLU A 50 -3.55 7.08 -14.48
N TRP A 51 -2.66 6.40 -13.74
CA TRP A 51 -2.11 5.09 -14.11
C TRP A 51 -3.03 3.92 -13.71
N GLN A 52 -4.29 3.97 -14.11
CA GLN A 52 -5.27 2.88 -13.91
C GLN A 52 -4.83 1.54 -14.56
N HIS A 53 -3.90 1.60 -15.51
CA HIS A 53 -3.35 0.41 -16.18
C HIS A 53 -2.51 -0.47 -15.26
N VAL A 54 -1.94 0.08 -14.17
CA VAL A 54 -1.24 -0.73 -13.15
C VAL A 54 -2.23 -1.66 -12.45
N GLN A 55 -3.41 -1.14 -12.04
CA GLN A 55 -4.48 -1.95 -11.48
C GLN A 55 -4.92 -3.04 -12.46
N THR A 56 -5.11 -2.69 -13.73
CA THR A 56 -5.51 -3.65 -14.78
C THR A 56 -4.48 -4.78 -14.91
N MET A 57 -3.19 -4.45 -14.90
CA MET A 57 -2.11 -5.43 -15.00
C MET A 57 -2.07 -6.37 -13.79
N LEU A 58 -2.24 -5.83 -12.57
CA LEU A 58 -2.31 -6.64 -11.35
C LEU A 58 -3.54 -7.55 -11.34
N ALA A 59 -4.71 -7.02 -11.71
CA ALA A 59 -5.95 -7.78 -11.81
C ALA A 59 -5.85 -8.92 -12.84
N HIS A 60 -5.18 -8.69 -13.96
CA HIS A 60 -4.98 -9.71 -14.98
C HIS A 60 -3.92 -10.74 -14.60
N SER A 61 -2.82 -10.30 -13.96
CA SER A 61 -1.69 -11.17 -13.62
C SER A 61 -1.92 -11.99 -12.35
N CYS A 62 -2.79 -11.53 -11.45
CA CYS A 62 -3.03 -12.10 -10.11
C CYS A 62 -1.73 -12.55 -9.40
N PRO A 63 -0.69 -11.68 -9.33
CA PRO A 63 0.62 -12.10 -8.84
C PRO A 63 0.59 -12.37 -7.33
N PRO A 64 1.47 -13.26 -6.81
CA PRO A 64 1.68 -13.44 -5.38
C PRO A 64 2.55 -12.30 -4.81
N LEU A 65 2.16 -11.05 -5.07
CA LEU A 65 2.94 -9.86 -4.75
C LEU A 65 3.09 -9.73 -3.23
N ARG A 66 4.32 -9.46 -2.79
CA ARG A 66 4.73 -9.27 -1.40
C ARG A 66 5.19 -7.84 -1.14
N THR A 67 5.81 -7.20 -2.12
CA THR A 67 6.33 -5.83 -2.00
C THR A 67 5.80 -4.96 -3.12
N LEU A 68 5.22 -3.82 -2.77
CA LEU A 68 4.72 -2.80 -3.70
C LEU A 68 5.29 -1.44 -3.29
N ILE A 69 6.12 -0.86 -4.15
CA ILE A 69 6.75 0.44 -3.95
C ILE A 69 6.30 1.37 -5.07
N LEU A 70 5.68 2.48 -4.71
CA LEU A 70 5.15 3.48 -5.65
C LEU A 70 5.70 4.87 -5.30
N TRP A 71 6.58 5.39 -6.14
CA TRP A 71 7.19 6.70 -5.96
C TRP A 71 6.78 7.66 -7.07
N TYR A 72 6.05 8.71 -6.69
CA TYR A 72 5.56 9.76 -7.59
C TYR A 72 4.71 9.22 -8.76
N VAL A 73 4.10 8.04 -8.57
CA VAL A 73 3.24 7.40 -9.57
C VAL A 73 1.92 8.17 -9.62
N PRO A 74 1.49 8.70 -10.78
CA PRO A 74 0.27 9.49 -10.88
C PRO A 74 -0.95 8.58 -10.77
N MET A 75 -1.45 8.43 -9.55
CA MET A 75 -2.55 7.53 -9.21
C MET A 75 -3.43 8.21 -8.16
N THR A 76 -4.75 8.08 -8.29
CA THR A 76 -5.66 8.50 -7.21
C THR A 76 -5.65 7.48 -6.08
N GLU A 77 -6.06 7.88 -4.89
CA GLU A 77 -6.26 6.98 -3.76
C GLU A 77 -7.21 5.81 -4.10
N GLY A 78 -8.25 6.05 -4.91
CA GLY A 78 -9.18 5.02 -5.35
C GLY A 78 -8.52 3.94 -6.22
N THR A 79 -7.66 4.34 -7.15
CA THR A 79 -6.90 3.38 -8.00
C THR A 79 -5.88 2.61 -7.17
N LEU A 80 -5.27 3.23 -6.15
CA LEU A 80 -4.39 2.52 -5.22
C LEU A 80 -5.16 1.44 -4.45
N VAL A 81 -6.32 1.77 -3.87
CA VAL A 81 -7.20 0.79 -3.22
C VAL A 81 -7.56 -0.35 -4.19
N GLY A 82 -7.86 0.00 -5.44
CA GLY A 82 -8.07 -0.97 -6.51
C GLY A 82 -6.86 -1.88 -6.73
N CYS A 83 -5.64 -1.35 -6.77
CA CYS A 83 -4.42 -2.15 -6.87
C CYS A 83 -4.27 -3.11 -5.69
N LEU A 84 -4.41 -2.62 -4.46
CA LEU A 84 -4.28 -3.42 -3.24
C LEU A 84 -5.29 -4.56 -3.16
N SER A 85 -6.51 -4.35 -3.66
CA SER A 85 -7.52 -5.41 -3.71
C SER A 85 -7.14 -6.61 -4.58
N ASN A 86 -6.24 -6.41 -5.55
CA ASN A 86 -5.74 -7.46 -6.45
C ASN A 86 -4.50 -8.18 -5.91
N VAL A 87 -3.93 -7.73 -4.79
CA VAL A 87 -2.71 -8.30 -4.19
C VAL A 87 -2.89 -8.57 -2.69
N PRO A 88 -3.80 -9.48 -2.30
CA PRO A 88 -4.08 -9.77 -0.89
C PRO A 88 -2.87 -10.32 -0.11
N THR A 89 -1.85 -10.84 -0.80
CA THR A 89 -0.61 -11.38 -0.21
C THR A 89 0.43 -10.32 0.14
N LEU A 90 0.15 -9.04 -0.11
CA LEU A 90 1.09 -7.96 0.10
C LEU A 90 1.53 -7.88 1.57
N ALA A 91 2.84 -7.80 1.78
CA ALA A 91 3.51 -7.72 3.08
C ALA A 91 4.17 -6.35 3.31
N GLU A 92 4.57 -5.67 2.24
CA GLU A 92 5.25 -4.37 2.29
C GLU A 92 4.61 -3.41 1.29
N LEU A 93 4.23 -2.24 1.79
CA LEU A 93 3.70 -1.14 1.00
C LEU A 93 4.54 0.12 1.26
N GLU A 94 5.10 0.69 0.21
CA GLU A 94 5.78 1.97 0.27
C GLU A 94 5.17 2.94 -0.74
N LEU A 95 4.78 4.11 -0.25
CA LEU A 95 4.13 5.17 -1.01
C LEU A 95 4.91 6.47 -0.83
N GLN A 96 5.22 7.15 -1.94
CA GLN A 96 5.83 8.47 -1.91
C GLN A 96 5.23 9.36 -2.99
N GLY A 97 5.03 10.64 -2.66
CA GLY A 97 4.64 11.65 -3.65
C GLY A 97 3.24 11.46 -4.24
N MET A 98 2.32 10.89 -3.46
CA MET A 98 0.90 10.78 -3.81
C MET A 98 0.04 11.33 -2.67
N ALA A 99 -1.13 11.88 -3.00
CA ALA A 99 -2.10 12.28 -2.00
C ALA A 99 -2.89 11.06 -1.51
N CYS A 100 -2.74 10.73 -0.23
CA CYS A 100 -3.55 9.73 0.46
C CYS A 100 -4.13 10.32 1.74
N GLY A 101 -5.34 9.89 2.10
CA GLY A 101 -6.02 10.31 3.31
C GLY A 101 -6.56 9.12 4.09
N ASP A 102 -7.62 9.34 4.85
CA ASP A 102 -8.20 8.29 5.68
C ASP A 102 -8.84 7.14 4.88
N THR A 103 -9.10 7.32 3.58
CA THR A 103 -9.71 6.26 2.75
C THR A 103 -8.79 5.05 2.63
N ILE A 104 -7.49 5.25 2.36
CA ILE A 104 -6.54 4.14 2.27
C ILE A 104 -6.36 3.45 3.63
N LEU A 105 -6.33 4.22 4.72
CA LEU A 105 -6.24 3.66 6.08
C LEU A 105 -7.48 2.85 6.42
N GLY A 106 -8.67 3.35 6.05
CA GLY A 106 -9.93 2.63 6.19
C GLY A 106 -9.95 1.32 5.40
N ALA A 107 -9.44 1.33 4.16
CA ALA A 107 -9.34 0.11 3.35
C ALA A 107 -8.34 -0.91 3.93
N LEU A 108 -7.28 -0.44 4.58
CA LEU A 108 -6.30 -1.27 5.27
C LEU A 108 -6.73 -1.69 6.68
N THR A 109 -7.78 -1.10 7.25
CA THR A 109 -8.30 -1.45 8.58
C THR A 109 -9.01 -2.81 8.50
N MET A 110 -8.76 -3.70 9.46
CA MET A 110 -9.45 -4.99 9.54
C MET A 110 -10.84 -4.77 10.13
N GLY A 111 -11.88 -5.28 9.46
CA GLY A 111 -13.25 -5.16 9.94
C GLY A 111 -13.54 -6.11 11.10
N GLU A 112 -14.17 -5.62 12.17
CA GLU A 112 -14.75 -6.44 13.24
C GLU A 112 -16.13 -7.00 12.84
N ASP A 113 -16.84 -6.28 11.96
CA ASP A 113 -18.22 -6.58 11.60
C ASP A 113 -18.33 -7.50 10.39
N ALA A 114 -18.38 -8.80 10.65
CA ALA A 114 -18.84 -9.80 9.68
C ALA A 114 -20.26 -9.48 9.12
N ALA A 115 -21.02 -8.58 9.76
CA ALA A 115 -22.36 -8.17 9.31
C ALA A 115 -22.36 -7.37 7.99
N ASN A 116 -21.31 -6.60 7.70
CA ASN A 116 -21.19 -5.81 6.46
C ASN A 116 -20.14 -6.35 5.48
N GLY A 117 -19.45 -7.44 5.81
CA GLY A 117 -18.62 -8.22 4.88
C GLY A 117 -17.37 -7.52 4.33
N SER A 118 -17.03 -6.30 4.76
CA SER A 118 -15.82 -5.61 4.30
C SER A 118 -14.59 -6.23 4.93
N LYS A 119 -13.92 -7.14 4.20
CA LYS A 119 -12.61 -7.67 4.58
C LYS A 119 -11.57 -6.59 4.36
N GLY A 120 -10.76 -6.30 5.38
CA GLY A 120 -9.62 -5.39 5.24
C GLY A 120 -8.68 -5.87 4.14
N LEU A 121 -8.11 -4.95 3.38
CA LEU A 121 -7.19 -5.26 2.30
C LEU A 121 -5.84 -5.73 2.84
N CYS A 122 -5.15 -6.59 2.09
CA CYS A 122 -3.80 -7.06 2.40
C CYS A 122 -3.65 -7.53 3.86
N PRO A 123 -4.31 -8.63 4.27
CA PRO A 123 -4.24 -9.15 5.65
C PRO A 123 -2.81 -9.53 6.09
N TRP A 124 -1.88 -9.70 5.14
CA TRP A 124 -0.49 -10.03 5.40
C TRP A 124 0.44 -8.82 5.48
N LEU A 125 -0.09 -7.60 5.42
CA LEU A 125 0.72 -6.37 5.43
C LEU A 125 1.39 -6.19 6.79
N GLU A 126 2.73 -6.14 6.76
CA GLU A 126 3.61 -6.03 7.93
C GLU A 126 4.27 -4.64 8.00
N THR A 127 4.61 -4.07 6.84
CA THR A 127 5.34 -2.81 6.75
C THR A 127 4.57 -1.83 5.87
N ILE A 128 4.40 -0.62 6.38
CA ILE A 128 3.83 0.50 5.65
C ILE A 128 4.79 1.68 5.76
N GLU A 129 5.26 2.18 4.63
CA GLU A 129 6.13 3.34 4.56
C GLU A 129 5.48 4.45 3.73
N PHE A 130 5.33 5.61 4.36
CA PHE A 130 4.83 6.84 3.76
C PHE A 130 6.01 7.81 3.64
N GLY A 131 6.67 7.82 2.49
CA GLY A 131 7.84 8.65 2.23
C GLY A 131 7.56 10.15 2.30
N TYR A 132 8.59 10.99 2.31
CA TYR A 132 8.40 12.44 2.30
C TYR A 132 7.71 12.90 1.01
N ASP A 133 6.57 13.58 1.17
CA ASP A 133 5.69 14.00 0.08
C ASP A 133 5.37 15.50 0.09
N GLY A 134 5.92 16.27 1.04
CA GLY A 134 5.62 17.68 1.20
C GLY A 134 4.23 17.98 1.80
N GLY A 135 3.63 17.03 2.52
CA GLY A 135 2.35 17.17 3.20
C GLY A 135 1.13 16.77 2.34
N LEU A 136 1.29 15.83 1.42
CA LEU A 136 0.18 15.27 0.64
C LEU A 136 -0.58 14.17 1.41
N PHE A 137 0.03 13.61 2.45
CA PHE A 137 -0.57 12.67 3.38
C PHE A 137 -1.40 13.41 4.43
N GLU A 138 -2.72 13.29 4.31
CA GLU A 138 -3.70 13.92 5.19
C GLU A 138 -4.33 12.87 6.13
N PHE A 139 -3.50 12.06 6.78
CA PHE A 139 -3.96 11.03 7.71
C PHE A 139 -4.39 11.61 9.04
N SER A 140 -5.59 11.27 9.50
CA SER A 140 -5.98 11.52 10.89
C SER A 140 -5.34 10.51 11.83
N GLU A 141 -4.95 10.98 13.02
CA GLU A 141 -4.43 10.12 14.10
C GLU A 141 -5.42 8.99 14.43
N ARG A 142 -6.72 9.31 14.43
CA ARG A 142 -7.80 8.35 14.69
C ARG A 142 -7.83 7.23 13.66
N ALA A 143 -7.77 7.54 12.37
CA ALA A 143 -7.81 6.52 11.31
C ALA A 143 -6.55 5.63 11.36
N MET A 144 -5.38 6.23 11.58
CA MET A 144 -4.13 5.47 11.69
C MET A 144 -4.13 4.55 12.90
N THR A 145 -4.54 5.06 14.08
CA THR A 145 -4.68 4.26 15.30
C THR A 145 -5.61 3.08 15.09
N ARG A 146 -6.79 3.32 14.50
CA ARG A 146 -7.77 2.27 14.23
C ARG A 146 -7.21 1.19 13.30
N MET A 147 -6.51 1.59 12.25
CA MET A 147 -5.89 0.67 11.31
C MET A 147 -4.85 -0.21 12.01
N VAL A 148 -3.95 0.38 12.81
CA VAL A 148 -2.91 -0.35 13.56
C VAL A 148 -3.52 -1.35 14.54
N VAL A 149 -4.41 -0.87 15.43
CA VAL A 149 -5.03 -1.70 16.47
C VAL A 149 -5.79 -2.86 15.85
N SER A 150 -6.63 -2.60 14.85
CA SER A 150 -7.43 -3.66 14.19
C SER A 150 -6.57 -4.78 13.60
N ARG A 151 -5.40 -4.44 13.04
CA ARG A 151 -4.48 -5.42 12.45
C ARG A 151 -3.76 -6.24 13.50
N TRP A 152 -3.36 -5.60 14.60
CA TRP A 152 -2.76 -6.29 15.74
C TRP A 152 -3.75 -7.27 16.38
N GLU A 153 -4.98 -6.84 16.64
CA GLU A 153 -6.05 -7.70 17.18
C GLU A 153 -6.35 -8.87 16.24
N ASN A 154 -6.47 -8.62 14.93
CA ASN A 154 -6.70 -9.67 13.94
C ASN A 154 -5.56 -10.71 13.92
N ALA A 155 -4.30 -10.28 14.03
CA ALA A 155 -3.16 -11.19 14.08
C ALA A 155 -3.20 -12.09 15.32
N ASN A 156 -3.53 -11.53 16.48
CA ASN A 156 -3.66 -12.26 17.74
C ASN A 156 -4.86 -13.22 17.73
N ASN A 157 -6.01 -12.77 17.23
CA ASN A 157 -7.24 -13.57 17.22
C ASN A 157 -7.17 -14.77 16.25
N THR A 158 -6.41 -14.65 15.17
CA THR A 158 -6.27 -15.73 14.17
C THR A 158 -5.08 -16.65 14.44
N GLY A 159 -4.35 -16.46 15.55
CA GLY A 159 -3.10 -17.18 15.80
C GLY A 159 -2.11 -17.06 14.64
N PHE A 160 -2.07 -15.88 13.99
CA PHE A 160 -1.26 -15.59 12.80
C PHE A 160 -1.56 -16.44 11.55
N THR A 161 -2.65 -17.21 11.55
CA THR A 161 -3.06 -18.00 10.38
C THR A 161 -3.89 -17.20 9.38
N GLY A 162 -4.50 -16.09 9.81
CA GLY A 162 -5.37 -15.23 9.01
C GLY A 162 -4.76 -13.87 8.62
N GLY A 163 -3.49 -13.64 8.94
CA GLY A 163 -2.78 -12.39 8.66
C GLY A 163 -1.57 -12.18 9.58
N ARG A 164 -0.89 -11.05 9.42
CA ARG A 164 0.20 -10.61 10.28
C ARG A 164 -0.09 -9.24 10.88
N ALA A 165 0.46 -9.00 12.07
CA ALA A 165 0.43 -7.68 12.67
C ALA A 165 1.25 -6.71 11.81
N VAL A 166 0.86 -5.44 11.77
CA VAL A 166 1.74 -4.40 11.23
C VAL A 166 2.84 -4.15 12.25
N ILE A 167 4.08 -4.38 11.82
CA ILE A 167 5.28 -4.36 12.66
C ILE A 167 5.99 -3.02 12.52
N SER A 168 5.85 -2.35 11.37
CA SER A 168 6.52 -1.08 11.11
C SER A 168 5.64 -0.13 10.32
N ILE A 169 5.40 1.05 10.88
CA ILE A 169 4.93 2.20 10.12
C ILE A 169 5.99 3.28 10.16
N ARG A 170 6.43 3.71 8.97
CA ARG A 170 7.44 4.73 8.78
C ARG A 170 6.86 5.87 7.98
N GLY A 171 7.29 7.08 8.28
CA GLY A 171 7.05 8.21 7.42
C GLY A 171 7.41 9.53 8.05
N ASP A 172 7.60 10.53 7.20
CA ASP A 172 7.86 11.91 7.60
C ASP A 172 6.55 12.69 7.83
N CYS A 173 5.50 11.98 8.28
CA CYS A 173 4.27 12.58 8.77
C CYS A 173 4.51 13.04 10.22
N SER A 174 5.39 14.03 10.37
CA SER A 174 5.93 14.50 11.66
C SER A 174 4.86 14.80 12.72
N TYR A 175 3.64 15.13 12.34
CA TYR A 175 2.55 15.40 13.29
C TYR A 175 1.75 14.17 13.71
N ALA A 176 1.68 13.12 12.90
CA ALA A 176 0.86 11.95 13.19
C ALA A 176 1.61 10.93 14.08
N PHE A 177 2.90 10.69 13.81
CA PHE A 177 3.62 9.57 14.44
C PHE A 177 4.00 9.79 15.90
N ASP A 178 4.24 11.03 16.31
CA ASP A 178 4.61 11.34 17.71
C ASP A 178 3.42 11.12 18.67
N GLY A 179 2.20 11.43 18.23
CA GLY A 179 0.97 11.14 18.97
C GLY A 179 0.68 9.63 19.04
N ILE A 180 0.83 8.95 17.90
CA ILE A 180 0.60 7.49 17.77
C ILE A 180 1.50 6.68 18.68
N ARG A 181 2.81 6.98 18.76
CA ARG A 181 3.73 6.24 19.65
C ARG A 181 3.43 6.48 21.13
N SER A 182 2.80 7.61 21.44
CA SER A 182 2.36 7.96 22.79
C SER A 182 0.99 7.37 23.12
N ASN A 183 0.28 6.81 22.13
CA ASN A 183 -1.01 6.16 22.33
C ASN A 183 -0.81 4.82 23.08
N PRO A 184 -1.42 4.64 24.26
CA PRO A 184 -1.23 3.43 25.05
C PRO A 184 -1.69 2.15 24.33
N ASP A 185 -2.71 2.26 23.47
CA ASP A 185 -3.24 1.12 22.70
C ASP A 185 -2.20 0.61 21.69
N ILE A 186 -1.39 1.53 21.13
CA ILE A 186 -0.34 1.21 20.16
C ILE A 186 0.97 0.85 20.86
N ALA A 187 1.29 1.50 21.98
CA ALA A 187 2.48 1.19 22.77
C ALA A 187 2.45 -0.27 23.26
N GLY A 188 1.27 -0.79 23.64
CA GLY A 188 1.07 -2.21 23.93
C GLY A 188 1.36 -3.13 22.74
N CYS A 189 0.97 -2.72 21.52
CA CYS A 189 1.22 -3.49 20.30
C CYS A 189 2.72 -3.62 19.96
N ILE A 190 3.52 -2.58 20.25
CA ILE A 190 4.95 -2.53 19.89
C ILE A 190 5.84 -3.29 20.90
N GLN A 191 5.47 -3.31 22.18
CA GLN A 191 6.30 -3.94 23.22
C GLN A 191 6.36 -5.47 23.14
N GLU A 192 5.36 -6.13 22.53
CA GLU A 192 5.29 -7.60 22.42
C GLU A 192 6.02 -8.18 21.19
N LEU A 193 6.57 -7.32 20.33
CA LEU A 193 7.30 -7.71 19.11
C LEU A 193 8.84 -7.71 19.30
N GLY A 194 9.32 -7.46 20.53
CA GLY A 194 10.74 -7.38 20.92
C GLY A 194 11.28 -8.63 21.60
#